data_AF-A0A263DX95-F1
#
_entry.id   AF-A0A263DX95-F1
#
_cell.length_a   1.000
_cell.length_b   1.000
_cell.length_c   1.000
_cell.angle_alpha   90.00
_cell.angle_beta   90.00
_cell.angle_gamma   90.00
#
_symmetry.space_group_name_H-M   'P 1'
#
loop_
_entity.id
_entity.type
_entity.pdbx_description
1 polymer ?
#
loop_
_entity_poly.entity_id
_entity_poly.type
_entity_poly.pdbx_seq_one_letter_code
_entity_poly.pdbx_strand_id
1 'polypeptide(L)'
;MWLAWAPWVLEPMHRSSHGTDGVGVAPVSQWREILGRARRRGAFLGVDPAAFPRDFGSFGRFHRALAGLPRVDPPAPLTLDELELFLAR
;
A
#
# COMPACT_ATOMS: atom_id res chain seq x y z
N MET A 1 7.82 51.04 5.92
CA MET A 1 7.84 50.24 7.16
C MET A 1 6.98 49.00 6.94
N TRP A 2 7.59 47.83 6.75
CA TRP A 2 7.22 46.49 7.27
C TRP A 2 8.28 45.48 6.77
N LEU A 3 8.55 44.46 7.60
CA LEU A 3 9.81 43.75 7.81
C LEU A 3 10.20 42.70 6.75
N ALA A 4 11.51 42.47 6.64
CA ALA A 4 12.14 41.33 5.97
C ALA A 4 12.00 40.04 6.79
N TRP A 5 11.70 38.89 6.17
CA TRP A 5 11.81 37.57 6.79
C TRP A 5 12.25 36.47 5.79
N ALA A 6 13.51 36.07 5.94
CA ALA A 6 14.18 34.75 5.74
C ALA A 6 14.18 33.95 4.40
N PRO A 7 15.32 33.30 4.04
CA PRO A 7 15.66 32.79 2.68
C PRO A 7 15.25 31.33 2.33
N TRP A 8 14.29 30.70 3.01
CA TRP A 8 14.09 29.23 2.95
C TRP A 8 13.19 28.71 1.81
N VAL A 9 13.09 29.39 0.65
CA VAL A 9 12.11 29.08 -0.42
C VAL A 9 12.65 28.09 -1.47
N LEU A 10 13.50 27.13 -1.12
CA LEU A 10 14.01 26.14 -2.08
C LEU A 10 14.14 24.73 -1.50
N GLU A 11 13.02 24.12 -1.09
CA GLU A 11 12.96 22.67 -0.82
C GLU A 11 11.82 21.99 -1.61
N PRO A 12 12.10 20.95 -2.44
CA PRO A 12 11.10 20.25 -3.24
C PRO A 12 10.29 19.23 -2.41
N MET A 13 9.43 19.74 -1.55
CA MET A 13 8.00 19.39 -1.47
C MET A 13 7.55 17.93 -1.82
N HIS A 14 7.85 16.95 -0.96
CA HIS A 14 7.20 15.61 -0.92
C HIS A 14 5.81 15.70 -0.26
N ARG A 15 4.79 16.22 -0.97
CA ARG A 15 3.47 16.47 -0.37
C ARG A 15 2.41 15.45 -0.78
N SER A 16 2.05 14.58 0.15
CA SER A 16 0.68 14.04 0.26
C SER A 16 -0.29 15.21 0.52
N SER A 17 -1.61 15.07 0.54
CA SER A 17 -2.49 16.21 0.90
C SER A 17 -2.21 16.80 2.31
N HIS A 18 -1.26 16.24 3.09
CA HIS A 18 -0.68 16.74 4.34
C HIS A 18 0.83 17.02 4.30
N GLY A 19 1.40 17.12 3.12
CA GLY A 19 2.71 17.71 2.97
C GLY A 19 3.92 16.88 3.38
N THR A 20 3.71 15.63 3.78
CA THR A 20 4.73 14.75 4.35
C THR A 20 4.61 13.34 3.77
N ASP A 21 5.70 12.56 3.84
CA ASP A 21 5.61 11.10 3.82
C ASP A 21 4.63 10.69 4.91
N GLY A 22 3.58 9.95 4.54
CA GLY A 22 2.52 9.58 5.49
C GLY A 22 3.13 8.80 6.64
N VAL A 23 3.17 9.39 7.84
CA VAL A 23 3.53 8.69 9.07
C VAL A 23 2.60 7.48 9.17
N GLY A 24 3.16 6.27 9.04
CA GLY A 24 2.40 5.01 9.03
C GLY A 24 2.28 4.30 7.67
N VAL A 25 2.77 4.86 6.57
CA VAL A 25 2.84 4.16 5.28
C VAL A 25 4.19 3.46 5.15
N ALA A 26 4.19 2.12 5.14
CA ALA A 26 5.39 1.34 4.95
C ALA A 26 6.06 1.68 3.59
N PRO A 27 7.39 1.87 3.55
CA PRO A 27 8.09 2.21 2.32
C PRO A 27 8.00 1.08 1.31
N VAL A 28 8.11 1.42 0.02
CA VAL A 28 8.03 0.44 -1.08
C VAL A 28 9.09 -0.67 -0.98
N SER A 29 10.24 -0.39 -0.36
CA SER A 29 11.30 -1.38 -0.10
C SER A 29 10.84 -2.49 0.86
N GLN A 30 10.12 -2.13 1.93
CA GLN A 30 9.56 -3.10 2.87
C GLN A 30 8.50 -3.98 2.18
N TRP A 31 7.68 -3.39 1.31
CA TRP A 31 6.75 -4.18 0.48
C TRP A 31 7.47 -5.13 -0.47
N ARG A 32 8.57 -4.70 -1.11
CA ARG A 32 9.40 -5.60 -1.93
C ARG A 32 9.93 -6.78 -1.12
N GLU A 33 10.39 -6.54 0.10
CA GLU A 33 10.86 -7.60 0.98
C GLU A 33 9.76 -8.63 1.28
N ILE A 34 8.56 -8.16 1.64
CA ILE A 34 7.41 -9.03 1.91
C ILE A 34 7.03 -9.84 0.68
N LEU A 35 6.95 -9.20 -0.50
CA LEU A 35 6.65 -9.88 -1.75
C LEU A 35 7.72 -10.92 -2.12
N GLY A 36 8.98 -10.67 -1.77
CA GLY A 36 10.08 -11.61 -1.93
C GLY A 36 9.94 -12.88 -1.09
N ARG A 37 9.14 -12.87 -0.01
CA ARG A 37 8.89 -14.04 0.85
C ARG A 37 7.79 -14.97 0.30
N ALA A 38 7.13 -14.59 -0.79
CA ALA A 38 6.04 -15.38 -1.36
C ALA A 38 6.55 -16.73 -1.92
N ARG A 39 5.96 -17.85 -1.47
CA ARG A 39 6.37 -19.21 -1.89
C ARG A 39 6.06 -19.53 -3.35
N ARG A 40 5.05 -18.90 -3.94
CA ARG A 40 4.59 -19.16 -5.32
C ARG A 40 4.77 -17.97 -6.24
N ARG A 41 4.19 -16.82 -5.89
CA ARG A 41 4.27 -15.58 -6.67
C ARG A 41 4.06 -14.39 -5.75
N GLY A 42 4.99 -13.45 -5.77
CA GLY A 42 4.86 -12.14 -5.14
C GLY A 42 5.00 -11.06 -6.20
N ALA A 43 4.04 -10.15 -6.29
CA ALA A 43 4.07 -9.02 -7.21
C ALA A 43 3.23 -7.87 -6.65
N PHE A 44 3.57 -6.64 -7.06
CA PHE A 44 2.70 -5.49 -6.85
C PHE A 44 1.48 -5.60 -7.78
N LEU A 45 0.27 -5.41 -7.23
CA LEU A 45 -0.97 -5.48 -7.99
C LEU A 45 -1.47 -4.07 -8.32
N GLY A 46 -1.20 -3.60 -9.54
CA GLY A 46 -1.63 -2.28 -10.03
C GLY A 46 -0.84 -1.08 -9.49
N VAL A 47 0.07 -1.30 -8.52
CA VAL A 47 0.95 -0.28 -7.95
C VAL A 47 2.19 -0.10 -8.83
N ASP A 48 2.54 1.16 -9.10
CA ASP A 48 3.82 1.58 -9.67
C ASP A 48 4.82 1.86 -8.53
N PRO A 49 5.85 1.02 -8.33
CA PRO A 49 6.81 1.19 -7.26
C PRO A 49 7.71 2.42 -7.40
N ALA A 50 7.81 3.03 -8.59
CA ALA A 50 8.60 4.24 -8.81
C ALA A 50 7.83 5.52 -8.44
N ALA A 51 6.49 5.48 -8.49
CA ALA A 51 5.61 6.59 -8.13
C ALA A 51 5.08 6.50 -6.68
N PHE A 52 5.21 5.34 -6.02
CA PHE A 52 4.83 5.14 -4.61
C PHE A 52 5.58 6.12 -3.67
N PRO A 53 4.93 6.71 -2.65
CA PRO A 53 3.55 6.51 -2.20
C PRO A 53 2.51 7.37 -2.94
N ARG A 54 2.93 8.20 -3.89
CA ARG A 54 2.05 9.12 -4.66
C ARG A 54 1.37 8.46 -5.86
N ASP A 55 1.38 7.13 -5.93
CA ASP A 55 0.77 6.38 -7.01
C ASP A 55 -0.76 6.27 -6.85
N PHE A 56 -1.45 7.40 -7.04
CA PHE A 56 -2.92 7.43 -7.06
C PHE A 56 -3.50 6.68 -8.27
N GLY A 57 -2.70 6.45 -9.32
CA GLY A 57 -3.13 5.66 -10.48
C GLY A 57 -3.41 4.19 -10.13
N SER A 58 -2.87 3.70 -9.00
CA SER A 58 -3.16 2.36 -8.49
C SER A 58 -4.64 2.10 -8.30
N PHE A 59 -5.44 3.09 -7.87
CA PHE A 59 -6.89 2.95 -7.69
C PHE A 59 -7.62 2.57 -8.99
N GLY A 60 -7.18 3.09 -10.13
CA GLY A 60 -7.74 2.75 -11.44
C GLY A 60 -7.18 1.46 -12.04
N ARG A 61 -5.90 1.15 -11.78
CA ARG A 61 -5.24 -0.05 -12.34
C ARG A 61 -5.53 -1.32 -11.55
N PHE A 62 -5.80 -1.22 -10.25
CA PHE A 62 -5.99 -2.36 -9.36
C PHE A 62 -7.03 -3.34 -9.89
N HIS A 63 -8.21 -2.85 -10.26
CA HIS A 63 -9.29 -3.71 -10.76
C HIS A 63 -8.89 -4.50 -12.01
N ARG A 64 -8.19 -3.86 -12.97
CA ARG A 64 -7.73 -4.53 -14.19
C ARG A 64 -6.66 -5.58 -13.88
N ALA A 65 -5.72 -5.24 -13.00
CA ALA A 65 -4.68 -6.16 -12.57
C ALA A 65 -5.27 -7.38 -11.84
N LEU A 66 -6.28 -7.15 -10.98
CA LEU A 66 -7.02 -8.20 -10.28
C LEU A 66 -7.80 -9.11 -11.25
N ALA A 67 -8.44 -8.53 -12.27
CA ALA A 67 -9.18 -9.29 -13.28
C ALA A 67 -8.31 -10.27 -14.11
N GLY A 68 -7.00 -10.02 -14.19
CA GLY A 68 -6.04 -10.91 -14.85
C GLY A 68 -5.53 -12.06 -13.98
N LEU A 69 -5.94 -12.16 -12.71
CA LEU A 69 -5.55 -13.26 -11.84
C LEU A 69 -6.49 -14.46 -11.98
N PRO A 70 -6.01 -15.70 -11.75
CA PRO A 70 -6.87 -16.86 -11.65
C PRO A 70 -7.95 -16.63 -10.60
N ARG A 71 -9.20 -16.90 -10.95
CA ARG A 71 -10.28 -16.96 -9.96
C ARG A 71 -10.09 -18.22 -9.14
N VAL A 72 -10.08 -18.04 -7.83
CA VAL A 72 -10.15 -19.12 -6.85
C VAL A 72 -11.47 -18.98 -6.13
N ASP A 73 -12.16 -20.11 -5.95
CA ASP A 73 -13.38 -20.12 -5.15
C ASP A 73 -13.04 -19.69 -3.73
N PRO A 74 -13.89 -18.87 -3.10
CA PRO A 74 -13.71 -18.55 -1.69
C PRO A 74 -13.73 -19.84 -0.87
N PRO A 75 -12.95 -19.92 0.23
CA PRO A 75 -13.05 -21.06 1.14
C PRO A 75 -14.47 -21.18 1.68
N ALA A 76 -14.85 -22.40 2.09
CA ALA A 76 -16.12 -22.62 2.75
C ALA A 76 -16.24 -21.71 3.99
N PRO A 77 -17.46 -21.25 4.33
CA PRO A 77 -17.68 -20.51 5.57
C PRO A 77 -17.21 -21.30 6.78
N LEU A 78 -16.67 -20.59 7.78
CA LEU A 78 -16.29 -21.18 9.05
C LEU A 78 -17.53 -21.76 9.74
N THR A 79 -17.41 -22.95 10.29
CA THR A 79 -18.45 -23.54 11.16
C THR A 79 -18.42 -22.91 12.55
N LEU A 80 -19.51 -23.08 13.31
CA LEU A 80 -19.55 -22.61 14.70
C LEU A 80 -18.51 -23.36 15.57
N ASP A 81 -18.36 -24.67 15.37
CA ASP A 81 -17.39 -25.47 16.11
C ASP A 81 -15.94 -25.03 15.86
N GLU A 82 -15.59 -24.68 14.61
CA GLU A 82 -14.28 -24.12 14.27
C GLU A 82 -14.05 -22.75 14.90
N LEU A 83 -15.10 -21.92 15.02
CA LEU A 83 -15.03 -20.64 15.73
C LEU A 83 -14.74 -20.84 17.21
N GLU A 84 -15.49 -21.73 17.86
CA GLU A 84 -15.31 -22.03 19.28
C GLU A 84 -13.90 -22.57 19.57
N LEU A 85 -13.37 -23.44 18.70
CA LEU A 85 -11.99 -23.93 18.80
C LEU A 85 -10.95 -22.81 18.70
N PHE A 86 -11.18 -21.81 17.84
CA PHE A 86 -10.28 -20.66 17.70
C PHE A 86 -10.28 -19.78 18.96
N LEU A 87 -11.45 -19.55 19.55
CA LEU A 87 -11.60 -18.71 20.74
C LEU A 87 -11.07 -19.36 22.03
N ALA A 88 -10.99 -20.68 22.08
CA ALA A 88 -10.45 -21.43 23.22
C ALA A 88 -8.91 -21.44 23.32
N ARG A 89 -8.21 -20.76 22.40
CA ARG A 89 -6.73 -20.64 22.36
C ARG A 89 -6.27 -19.25 22.72
#